data_AF-A0A8J7DAE5-F1
#
_entry.id   AF-A0A8J7DAE5-F1
#
_cell.length_a   1.000
_cell.length_b   1.000
_cell.length_c   1.000
_cell.angle_alpha   90.00
_cell.angle_beta   90.00
_cell.angle_gamma   90.00
#
_symmetry.space_group_name_H-M   'P 1'
#
loop_
_entity.id
_entity.type
_entity.pdbx_description
1 polymer ?
#
loop_
_entity_poly.entity_id
_entity_poly.type
_entity_poly.pdbx_seq_one_letter_code
_entity_poly.pdbx_strand_id
1 'polypeptide(L)'
;MKQELTPTHTFQLIDKILAQHSVNLLSLNPQKKIITSFAELGNLIAEESTDIQIIATVQETLECIVDSQLQNFPENIFWDFDFLVSSMLRQALVADEGAVAFLKAFGKKMVSLTEMFGINTEIRFRYVHDFVYGFEWARWVQKDPENRANIEPFSLVFFDYLLTKGKELIQRISHGQITCYKLCDTGYRNPFSFSREPEDEYRLLSYLAHEELIPVAVWNWNASPVWNKPFQEMRQQIALKLDIQPQKH
;
A
#
# COMPACT_ATOMS: atom_id res chain seq x y z
N MET A 1 37.29 1.39 16.45
CA MET A 1 36.08 1.85 17.18
C MET A 1 34.90 1.69 16.25
N LYS A 2 34.12 0.61 16.41
CA LYS A 2 32.82 0.49 15.74
C LYS A 2 31.90 1.48 16.46
N GLN A 3 31.48 2.54 15.78
CA GLN A 3 30.35 3.33 16.26
C GLN A 3 29.13 2.42 16.13
N GLU A 4 28.61 1.95 17.27
CA GLU A 4 27.25 1.45 17.37
C GLU A 4 26.33 2.65 17.08
N LEU A 5 26.06 2.90 15.79
CA LEU A 5 24.88 3.66 15.40
C LEU A 5 23.71 2.82 15.88
N THR A 6 22.99 3.30 16.89
CA THR A 6 21.76 2.70 17.41
C THR A 6 20.67 2.82 16.34
N PRO A 7 20.46 1.81 15.47
CA PRO A 7 19.57 1.94 14.30
C PRO A 7 18.10 2.06 14.73
N THR A 8 17.80 1.60 15.94
CA THR A 8 16.48 1.54 16.54
C THR A 8 15.88 2.91 16.82
N HIS A 9 16.68 3.92 17.15
CA HIS A 9 16.15 5.25 17.50
C HIS A 9 15.64 6.03 16.29
N THR A 10 16.11 5.71 15.10
CA THR A 10 15.80 6.49 13.90
C THR A 10 14.41 6.13 13.35
N PHE A 11 14.10 4.84 13.26
CA PHE A 11 12.76 4.41 12.79
C PHE A 11 11.65 4.72 13.80
N GLN A 12 11.96 4.84 15.09
CA GLN A 12 11.02 5.32 16.13
C GLN A 12 10.46 6.72 15.84
N LEU A 13 11.13 7.53 15.00
CA LEU A 13 10.60 8.83 14.60
C LEU A 13 9.29 8.67 13.80
N ILE A 14 9.21 7.66 12.93
CA ILE A 14 8.02 7.38 12.13
C ILE A 14 6.85 6.97 13.04
N ASP A 15 7.12 6.14 14.06
CA ASP A 15 6.10 5.78 15.07
C ASP A 15 5.57 7.02 15.81
N LYS A 16 6.45 8.00 16.11
CA LYS A 16 6.05 9.27 16.74
C LYS A 16 5.20 10.14 15.82
N ILE A 17 5.55 10.22 14.53
CA ILE A 17 4.76 10.94 13.52
C ILE A 17 3.34 10.37 13.46
N LEU A 18 3.22 9.05 13.41
CA LEU A 18 1.94 8.34 13.40
C LEU A 18 1.12 8.62 14.67
N ALA A 19 1.76 8.55 15.84
CA ALA A 19 1.10 8.84 17.12
C ALA A 19 0.56 10.29 17.20
N GLN A 20 1.25 11.27 16.60
CA GLN A 20 0.81 12.67 16.58
C GLN A 20 -0.44 12.90 15.72
N HIS A 21 -0.63 12.11 14.66
CA HIS A 21 -1.77 12.24 13.75
C HIS A 21 -3.05 11.56 14.26
N SER A 22 -3.03 10.97 15.47
CA SER A 22 -4.20 10.31 16.10
C SER A 22 -4.87 9.25 15.19
N VAL A 23 -4.09 8.62 14.32
CA VAL A 23 -4.57 7.53 13.46
C VAL A 23 -4.68 6.23 14.25
N ASN A 24 -5.72 5.45 13.95
CA ASN A 24 -5.83 4.10 14.48
C ASN A 24 -4.90 3.17 13.69
N LEU A 25 -3.78 2.79 14.30
CA LEU A 25 -2.76 1.93 13.68
C LEU A 25 -3.18 0.46 13.65
N LEU A 26 -4.31 0.17 13.02
CA LEU A 26 -4.83 -1.18 12.91
C LEU A 26 -4.02 -1.98 11.88
N SER A 27 -3.81 -3.25 12.20
CA SER A 27 -3.28 -4.24 11.28
C SER A 27 -4.42 -5.04 10.67
N LEU A 28 -4.24 -5.43 9.40
CA LEU A 28 -5.11 -6.38 8.74
C LEU A 28 -4.72 -7.84 9.06
N ASN A 29 -3.65 -8.06 9.82
CA ASN A 29 -3.25 -9.38 10.27
C ASN A 29 -4.35 -10.02 11.15
N PRO A 30 -4.86 -11.22 10.81
CA PRO A 30 -5.87 -11.90 11.62
C PRO A 30 -5.43 -12.24 13.05
N GLN A 31 -4.12 -12.23 13.34
CA GLN A 31 -3.54 -12.63 14.62
C GLN A 31 -3.09 -11.46 15.51
N LYS A 32 -3.00 -10.23 14.97
CA LYS A 32 -2.63 -9.03 15.74
C LYS A 32 -3.52 -7.86 15.36
N LYS A 33 -3.89 -7.03 16.36
CA LYS A 33 -4.78 -5.89 16.15
C LYS A 33 -4.06 -4.65 15.62
N ILE A 34 -2.80 -4.49 15.99
CA ILE A 34 -1.99 -3.31 15.66
C ILE A 34 -0.83 -3.70 14.75
N ILE A 35 -0.36 -2.72 13.97
CA ILE A 35 0.74 -2.90 13.02
C ILE A 35 2.04 -3.24 13.74
N THR A 36 3.00 -3.81 12.99
CA THR A 36 4.40 -3.84 13.45
C THR A 36 4.92 -2.41 13.51
N SER A 37 5.55 -2.01 14.61
CA SER A 37 6.11 -0.66 14.72
C SER A 37 7.26 -0.46 13.74
N PHE A 38 7.49 0.77 13.30
CA PHE A 38 8.63 1.08 12.45
C PHE A 38 9.95 0.84 13.19
N ALA A 39 10.00 1.02 14.51
CA ALA A 39 11.13 0.59 15.34
C ALA A 39 11.45 -0.91 15.17
N GLU A 40 10.43 -1.78 15.17
CA GLU A 40 10.59 -3.22 14.93
C GLU A 40 11.00 -3.52 13.49
N LEU A 41 10.40 -2.84 12.50
CA LEU A 41 10.82 -2.97 11.10
C LEU A 41 12.28 -2.53 10.90
N GLY A 42 12.74 -1.52 11.64
CA GLY A 42 14.14 -1.08 11.67
C GLY A 42 15.10 -2.17 12.13
N ASN A 43 14.69 -3.02 13.09
CA ASN A 43 15.48 -4.18 13.49
C ASN A 43 15.57 -5.22 12.37
N LEU A 44 14.45 -5.52 11.71
CA LEU A 44 14.43 -6.46 10.57
C LEU A 44 15.30 -5.97 9.40
N ILE A 45 15.27 -4.66 9.11
CA ILE A 45 16.15 -4.06 8.10
C ILE A 45 17.63 -4.26 8.47
N ALA A 46 17.98 -4.08 9.74
CA ALA A 46 19.36 -4.22 10.23
C ALA A 46 19.85 -5.67 10.27
N GLU A 47 18.95 -6.65 10.29
CA GLU A 47 19.27 -8.08 10.13
C GLU A 47 19.64 -8.43 8.67
N GLU A 48 18.99 -7.79 7.70
CA GLU A 48 19.20 -8.04 6.26
C GLU A 48 20.34 -7.21 5.65
N SER A 49 20.69 -6.07 6.25
CA SER A 49 21.78 -5.22 5.75
C SER A 49 22.49 -4.49 6.89
N THR A 50 23.82 -4.41 6.78
CA THR A 50 24.68 -3.61 7.67
C THR A 50 25.16 -2.31 7.02
N ASP A 51 24.75 -2.03 5.78
CA ASP A 51 25.14 -0.82 5.07
C ASP A 51 24.37 0.39 5.62
N ILE A 52 25.08 1.27 6.31
CA ILE A 52 24.53 2.45 6.97
C ILE A 52 23.83 3.38 5.96
N GLN A 53 24.37 3.52 4.74
CA GLN A 53 23.80 4.40 3.74
C GLN A 53 22.48 3.84 3.19
N ILE A 54 22.39 2.51 3.00
CA ILE A 54 21.15 1.85 2.62
C ILE A 54 20.11 2.00 3.73
N ILE A 55 20.46 1.69 4.99
CA ILE A 55 19.54 1.79 6.13
C ILE A 55 19.01 3.22 6.29
N ALA A 56 19.88 4.23 6.23
CA ALA A 56 19.47 5.63 6.30
C ALA A 56 18.54 6.02 5.15
N THR A 57 18.86 5.60 3.92
CA THR A 57 18.01 5.88 2.75
C THR A 57 16.65 5.19 2.86
N VAL A 58 16.58 3.97 3.41
CA VAL A 58 15.32 3.27 3.69
C VAL A 58 14.48 4.05 4.69
N GLN A 59 15.07 4.54 5.78
CA GLN A 59 14.36 5.34 6.78
C GLN A 59 13.81 6.64 6.18
N GLU A 60 14.64 7.44 5.50
CA GLU A 60 14.20 8.68 4.82
C GLU A 60 13.07 8.40 3.82
N THR A 61 13.19 7.29 3.08
CA THR A 61 12.19 6.88 2.09
C THR A 61 10.86 6.52 2.77
N LEU A 62 10.89 5.78 3.88
CA LEU A 62 9.68 5.39 4.60
C LEU A 62 9.00 6.57 5.27
N GLU A 63 9.78 7.50 5.84
CA GLU A 63 9.26 8.74 6.41
C GLU A 63 8.46 9.52 5.36
N CYS A 64 9.04 9.73 4.17
CA CYS A 64 8.36 10.40 3.06
C CYS A 64 7.08 9.66 2.60
N ILE A 65 7.10 8.32 2.56
CA ILE A 65 5.92 7.53 2.17
C ILE A 65 4.82 7.66 3.22
N VAL A 66 5.15 7.53 4.51
CA VAL A 66 4.20 7.60 5.61
C VAL A 66 3.57 8.98 5.69
N ASP A 67 4.38 10.04 5.63
CA ASP A 67 3.88 11.42 5.62
C ASP A 67 2.92 11.67 4.45
N SER A 68 3.29 11.21 3.24
CA SER A 68 2.44 11.34 2.08
C SER A 68 1.12 10.59 2.26
N GLN A 69 1.13 9.37 2.83
CA GLN A 69 -0.09 8.59 3.06
C GLN A 69 -0.99 9.23 4.11
N LEU A 70 -0.44 9.79 5.20
CA LEU A 70 -1.19 10.52 6.21
C LEU A 70 -1.92 11.73 5.61
N GLN A 71 -1.26 12.47 4.72
CA GLN A 71 -1.83 13.66 4.10
C GLN A 71 -2.89 13.34 3.04
N ASN A 72 -2.73 12.23 2.32
CA ASN A 72 -3.55 11.92 1.15
C ASN A 72 -4.63 10.87 1.41
N PHE A 73 -4.53 10.10 2.50
CA PHE A 73 -5.50 9.10 2.93
C PHE A 73 -5.76 9.22 4.45
N PRO A 74 -6.30 10.36 4.93
CA PRO A 74 -6.48 10.60 6.36
C PRO A 74 -7.45 9.63 7.03
N GLU A 75 -8.30 8.96 6.25
CA GLU A 75 -9.27 7.98 6.74
C GLU A 75 -8.77 6.53 6.56
N ASN A 76 -7.50 6.32 6.21
CA ASN A 76 -6.93 4.99 6.05
C ASN A 76 -7.05 4.16 7.34
N ILE A 77 -7.51 2.91 7.22
CA ILE A 77 -7.86 2.07 8.38
C ILE A 77 -6.69 1.17 8.75
N PHE A 78 -6.11 0.48 7.77
CA PHE A 78 -5.06 -0.49 8.01
C PHE A 78 -3.71 0.00 7.49
N TRP A 79 -2.68 -0.14 8.30
CA TRP A 79 -1.37 0.52 8.12
C TRP A 79 -0.21 -0.48 8.13
N ASP A 80 -0.41 -1.66 7.56
CA ASP A 80 0.65 -2.68 7.51
C ASP A 80 1.73 -2.34 6.48
N PHE A 81 3.00 -2.38 6.91
CA PHE A 81 4.16 -2.04 6.07
C PHE A 81 5.18 -3.18 5.90
N ASP A 82 5.08 -4.27 6.66
CA ASP A 82 6.12 -5.30 6.76
C ASP A 82 6.62 -5.79 5.39
N PHE A 83 5.71 -6.23 4.52
CA PHE A 83 6.09 -6.71 3.19
C PHE A 83 6.50 -5.59 2.24
N LEU A 84 5.93 -4.39 2.37
CA LEU A 84 6.33 -3.24 1.54
C LEU A 84 7.79 -2.89 1.82
N VAL A 85 8.16 -2.80 3.10
CA VAL A 85 9.53 -2.55 3.55
C VAL A 85 10.45 -3.68 3.09
N SER A 86 10.05 -4.92 3.32
CA SER A 86 10.85 -6.08 2.91
C SER A 86 11.06 -6.14 1.40
N SER A 87 10.02 -5.90 0.60
CA SER A 87 10.10 -5.86 -0.87
C SER A 87 11.00 -4.72 -1.36
N MET A 88 10.84 -3.52 -0.79
CA MET A 88 11.69 -2.37 -1.11
C MET A 88 13.16 -2.66 -0.81
N LEU A 89 13.46 -3.22 0.36
CA LEU A 89 14.83 -3.56 0.76
C LEU A 89 15.43 -4.64 -0.13
N ARG A 90 14.73 -5.75 -0.37
CA ARG A 90 15.21 -6.84 -1.23
C ARG A 90 15.52 -6.35 -2.64
N GLN A 91 14.62 -5.57 -3.25
CA GLN A 91 14.85 -5.04 -4.60
C GLN A 91 16.02 -4.04 -4.63
N ALA A 92 16.22 -3.26 -3.56
CA ALA A 92 17.39 -2.39 -3.44
C ALA A 92 18.69 -3.19 -3.35
N LEU A 93 18.71 -4.26 -2.56
CA LEU A 93 19.89 -5.13 -2.42
C LEU A 93 20.24 -5.86 -3.73
N VAL A 94 19.23 -6.24 -4.52
CA VAL A 94 19.44 -6.80 -5.87
C VAL A 94 20.04 -5.77 -6.84
N ALA A 95 19.76 -4.47 -6.65
CA ALA A 95 20.33 -3.40 -7.46
C ALA A 95 21.81 -3.08 -7.12
N ASP A 96 22.35 -3.64 -6.03
CA ASP A 96 23.75 -3.53 -5.59
C ASP A 96 24.27 -2.09 -5.55
N GLU A 97 25.24 -1.70 -6.39
CA GLU A 97 25.76 -0.33 -6.48
C GLU A 97 24.65 0.72 -6.76
N GLY A 98 23.52 0.29 -7.32
CA GLY A 98 22.33 1.09 -7.58
C GLY A 98 21.33 1.20 -6.42
N ALA A 99 21.57 0.55 -5.27
CA ALA A 99 20.60 0.42 -4.18
C ALA A 99 20.02 1.76 -3.70
N VAL A 100 20.88 2.75 -3.43
CA VAL A 100 20.46 4.08 -2.95
C VAL A 100 19.64 4.82 -4.02
N ALA A 101 20.05 4.74 -5.28
CA ALA A 101 19.31 5.35 -6.39
C ALA A 101 17.94 4.68 -6.58
N PHE A 102 17.88 3.35 -6.44
CA PHE A 102 16.65 2.58 -6.46
C PHE A 102 15.70 3.02 -5.35
N LEU A 103 16.16 3.09 -4.09
CA LEU A 103 15.34 3.49 -2.94
C LEU A 103 14.74 4.89 -3.13
N LYS A 104 15.55 5.85 -3.60
CA LYS A 104 15.08 7.21 -3.92
C LYS A 104 14.02 7.21 -5.02
N ALA A 105 14.22 6.41 -6.07
CA ALA A 105 13.25 6.27 -7.15
C ALA A 105 11.95 5.61 -6.67
N PHE A 106 12.06 4.59 -5.80
CA PHE A 106 10.94 3.90 -5.17
C PHE A 106 10.11 4.88 -4.34
N GLY A 107 10.75 5.60 -3.40
CA GLY A 107 10.10 6.60 -2.56
C GLY A 107 9.40 7.67 -3.38
N LYS A 108 10.09 8.25 -4.36
CA LYS A 108 9.52 9.28 -5.24
C LYS A 108 8.26 8.78 -5.97
N LYS A 109 8.30 7.58 -6.54
CA LYS A 109 7.14 7.02 -7.26
C LYS A 109 6.00 6.68 -6.30
N MET A 110 6.29 6.12 -5.13
CA MET A 110 5.29 5.85 -4.08
C MET A 110 4.57 7.11 -3.61
N VAL A 111 5.32 8.19 -3.35
CA VAL A 111 4.77 9.49 -2.98
C VAL A 111 3.92 10.04 -4.12
N SER A 112 4.42 10.03 -5.37
CA SER A 112 3.65 10.48 -6.53
C SER A 112 2.35 9.68 -6.74
N LEU A 113 2.35 8.36 -6.48
CA LEU A 113 1.13 7.54 -6.52
C LEU A 113 0.16 7.94 -5.41
N THR A 114 0.67 8.11 -4.19
CA THR A 114 -0.14 8.47 -3.02
C THR A 114 -0.82 9.83 -3.21
N GLU A 115 -0.08 10.84 -3.65
CA GLU A 115 -0.60 12.15 -4.02
C GLU A 115 -1.63 12.05 -5.15
N MET A 116 -1.33 11.28 -6.19
CA MET A 116 -2.20 11.18 -7.38
C MET A 116 -3.56 10.55 -7.07
N PHE A 117 -3.59 9.48 -6.28
CA PHE A 117 -4.80 8.70 -6.02
C PHE A 117 -5.59 9.16 -4.79
N GLY A 118 -4.96 9.90 -3.87
CA GLY A 118 -5.59 10.36 -2.64
C GLY A 118 -6.55 11.53 -2.80
N ILE A 119 -6.88 12.15 -1.66
CA ILE A 119 -7.97 13.13 -1.54
C ILE A 119 -7.71 14.47 -2.24
N ASN A 120 -6.45 14.79 -2.56
CA ASN A 120 -6.04 16.10 -3.07
C ASN A 120 -6.14 16.22 -4.60
N THR A 121 -6.64 15.20 -5.30
CA THR A 121 -6.81 15.22 -6.76
C THR A 121 -8.27 15.00 -7.15
N GLU A 122 -8.54 14.84 -8.45
CA GLU A 122 -9.86 14.46 -8.94
C GLU A 122 -10.20 12.97 -8.70
N ILE A 123 -9.19 12.13 -8.41
CA ILE A 123 -9.39 10.70 -8.17
C ILE A 123 -10.06 10.46 -6.81
N ARG A 124 -9.55 11.07 -5.73
CA ARG A 124 -10.17 11.03 -4.39
C ARG A 124 -10.54 9.63 -3.90
N PHE A 125 -9.61 8.69 -3.97
CA PHE A 125 -9.80 7.42 -3.28
C PHE A 125 -9.62 7.62 -1.78
N ARG A 126 -10.49 6.97 -1.01
CA ARG A 126 -10.54 7.10 0.45
C ARG A 126 -9.41 6.35 1.16
N TYR A 127 -8.96 5.24 0.56
CA TYR A 127 -8.02 4.31 1.18
C TYR A 127 -6.92 3.92 0.20
N VAL A 128 -5.72 3.69 0.72
CA VAL A 128 -4.57 3.16 -0.06
C VAL A 128 -4.61 1.62 -0.19
N HIS A 129 -5.57 0.98 0.49
CA HIS A 129 -5.66 -0.47 0.66
C HIS A 129 -5.58 -1.28 -0.65
N ASP A 130 -6.26 -0.84 -1.73
CA ASP A 130 -6.28 -1.61 -2.99
C ASP A 130 -4.89 -1.72 -3.63
N PHE A 131 -4.04 -0.72 -3.38
CA PHE A 131 -2.66 -0.69 -3.80
C PHE A 131 -1.77 -1.49 -2.83
N VAL A 132 -1.82 -1.18 -1.52
CA VAL A 132 -0.95 -1.82 -0.51
C VAL A 132 -1.20 -3.31 -0.41
N TYR A 133 -2.46 -3.75 -0.35
CA TYR A 133 -2.81 -5.17 -0.27
C TYR A 133 -2.72 -5.90 -1.62
N GLY A 134 -2.23 -5.22 -2.66
CA GLY A 134 -1.84 -5.82 -3.94
C GLY A 134 -3.01 -6.21 -4.85
N PHE A 135 -4.23 -5.70 -4.61
CA PHE A 135 -5.37 -5.95 -5.50
C PHE A 135 -5.15 -5.37 -6.90
N GLU A 136 -4.60 -4.17 -6.99
CA GLU A 136 -4.24 -3.56 -8.28
C GLU A 136 -3.10 -4.32 -8.98
N TRP A 137 -2.11 -4.79 -8.22
CA TRP A 137 -1.00 -5.58 -8.75
C TRP A 137 -1.49 -6.91 -9.32
N ALA A 138 -2.26 -7.67 -8.54
CA ALA A 138 -2.81 -8.95 -8.98
C ALA A 138 -3.65 -8.79 -10.26
N ARG A 139 -4.52 -7.77 -10.31
CA ARG A 139 -5.33 -7.47 -11.50
C ARG A 139 -4.47 -7.10 -12.71
N TRP A 140 -3.38 -6.36 -12.50
CA TRP A 140 -2.47 -5.97 -13.57
C TRP A 140 -1.70 -7.17 -14.15
N VAL A 141 -1.22 -8.07 -13.29
CA VAL A 141 -0.55 -9.32 -13.70
C VAL A 141 -1.52 -10.23 -14.44
N GLN A 142 -2.74 -10.42 -13.95
CA GLN A 142 -3.76 -11.26 -14.58
C GLN A 142 -4.11 -10.87 -16.02
N LYS A 143 -3.99 -9.59 -16.37
CA LYS A 143 -4.27 -9.11 -17.74
C LYS A 143 -3.23 -9.55 -18.77
N ASP A 144 -2.04 -9.95 -18.33
CA ASP A 144 -0.93 -10.33 -19.19
C ASP A 144 0.05 -11.22 -18.40
N PRO A 145 -0.37 -12.44 -18.02
CA PRO A 145 0.43 -13.27 -17.11
C PRO A 145 1.77 -13.68 -17.71
N GLU A 146 1.81 -13.90 -19.03
CA GLU A 146 3.02 -14.33 -19.75
C GLU A 146 4.20 -13.36 -19.54
N ASN A 147 3.92 -12.06 -19.53
CA ASN A 147 4.96 -11.03 -19.39
C ASN A 147 5.11 -10.51 -17.96
N ARG A 148 4.13 -10.75 -17.07
CA ARG A 148 4.06 -10.07 -15.77
C ARG A 148 4.07 -10.98 -14.55
N ALA A 149 3.95 -12.30 -14.72
CA ALA A 149 3.88 -13.24 -13.59
C ALA A 149 5.10 -13.19 -12.66
N ASN A 150 6.26 -12.82 -13.19
CA ASN A 150 7.52 -12.70 -12.43
C ASN A 150 7.79 -11.28 -11.92
N ILE A 151 6.87 -10.32 -12.16
CA ILE A 151 7.04 -8.96 -11.68
C ILE A 151 6.46 -8.85 -10.27
N GLU A 152 7.34 -8.59 -9.32
CA GLU A 152 7.01 -8.45 -7.90
C GLU A 152 6.05 -7.27 -7.64
N PRO A 153 5.20 -7.35 -6.59
CA PRO A 153 4.51 -6.19 -6.08
C PRO A 153 5.52 -5.09 -5.71
N PHE A 154 5.08 -3.84 -5.87
CA PHE A 154 5.88 -2.65 -5.58
C PHE A 154 7.14 -2.45 -6.44
N SER A 155 7.33 -3.21 -7.51
CA SER A 155 8.40 -2.94 -8.46
C SER A 155 8.24 -1.58 -9.15
N LEU A 156 9.36 -0.96 -9.53
CA LEU A 156 9.33 0.33 -10.25
C LEU A 156 8.56 0.24 -11.58
N VAL A 157 8.61 -0.92 -12.26
CA VAL A 157 7.84 -1.18 -13.48
C VAL A 157 6.33 -1.11 -13.20
N PHE A 158 5.88 -1.73 -12.10
CA PHE A 158 4.48 -1.66 -11.69
C PHE A 158 4.08 -0.23 -11.29
N PHE A 159 4.95 0.51 -10.62
CA PHE A 159 4.69 1.93 -10.30
C PHE A 159 4.54 2.79 -11.54
N ASP A 160 5.39 2.60 -12.55
CA ASP A 160 5.29 3.34 -13.81
C ASP A 160 4.00 3.04 -14.57
N TYR A 161 3.55 1.78 -14.54
CA TYR A 161 2.23 1.42 -15.02
C TYR A 161 1.12 2.17 -14.27
N LEU A 162 1.13 2.17 -12.93
CA LEU A 162 0.10 2.84 -12.13
C LEU A 162 0.09 4.35 -12.31
N LEU A 163 1.25 5.00 -12.39
CA LEU A 163 1.36 6.44 -12.64
C LEU A 163 0.76 6.81 -14.01
N THR A 164 1.00 5.97 -15.03
CA THR A 164 0.43 6.15 -16.36
C THR A 164 -1.09 5.99 -16.32
N LYS A 165 -1.58 4.95 -15.62
CA LYS A 165 -3.02 4.71 -15.42
C LYS A 165 -3.72 5.80 -14.64
N GLY A 166 -3.10 6.35 -13.60
CA GLY A 166 -3.67 7.45 -12.84
C GLY A 166 -3.81 8.73 -13.67
N LYS A 167 -2.82 9.04 -14.53
CA LYS A 167 -2.94 10.15 -15.50
C LYS A 167 -4.08 9.93 -16.50
N GLU A 168 -4.20 8.73 -17.06
CA GLU A 168 -5.33 8.36 -17.93
C GLU A 168 -6.67 8.54 -17.21
N LEU A 169 -6.74 8.14 -15.92
CA LEU A 169 -7.94 8.26 -15.11
C LEU A 169 -8.31 9.72 -14.87
N ILE A 170 -7.37 10.57 -14.48
CA ILE A 170 -7.58 12.02 -14.31
C ILE A 170 -8.11 12.65 -15.60
N GLN A 171 -7.50 12.33 -16.75
CA GLN A 171 -7.98 12.82 -18.04
C GLN A 171 -9.42 12.37 -18.31
N ARG A 172 -9.76 11.11 -18.05
CA ARG A 172 -11.14 10.64 -18.25
C ARG A 172 -12.11 11.37 -17.32
N ILE A 173 -11.73 11.60 -16.06
CA ILE A 173 -12.54 12.35 -15.08
C ILE A 173 -12.81 13.75 -15.61
N SER A 174 -11.76 14.47 -16.03
CA SER A 174 -11.88 15.86 -16.48
C SER A 174 -12.76 16.02 -17.73
N HIS A 175 -12.83 15.01 -18.59
CA HIS A 175 -13.70 15.00 -19.77
C HIS A 175 -15.11 14.45 -19.51
N GLY A 176 -15.44 14.08 -18.26
CA GLY A 176 -16.74 13.48 -17.92
C GLY A 176 -16.98 12.11 -18.56
N GLN A 177 -15.92 11.42 -19.00
CA GLN A 177 -15.99 10.15 -19.74
C GLN A 177 -16.03 8.92 -18.83
N ILE A 178 -16.39 9.12 -17.57
CA ILE A 178 -16.27 8.12 -16.52
C ILE A 178 -17.63 7.54 -16.19
N THR A 179 -17.81 6.28 -16.58
CA THR A 179 -19.04 5.50 -16.34
C THR A 179 -18.97 4.70 -15.03
N CYS A 180 -17.78 4.25 -14.63
CA CYS A 180 -17.43 3.64 -13.34
C CYS A 180 -16.65 4.65 -12.47
N TYR A 181 -16.52 4.56 -11.13
CA TYR A 181 -15.83 5.58 -10.29
C TYR A 181 -16.56 6.94 -10.16
N LYS A 182 -17.88 6.94 -9.98
CA LYS A 182 -18.59 8.19 -9.65
C LYS A 182 -18.18 8.70 -8.27
N LEU A 183 -18.25 10.03 -8.11
CA LEU A 183 -18.13 10.65 -6.80
C LEU A 183 -19.39 10.26 -6.00
N CYS A 184 -19.19 9.73 -4.80
CA CYS A 184 -20.29 9.41 -3.88
C CYS A 184 -20.68 10.66 -3.08
N ASP A 185 -21.80 10.59 -2.36
CA ASP A 185 -22.25 11.63 -1.42
C ASP A 185 -21.18 12.01 -0.38
N THR A 186 -20.30 11.07 -0.03
CA THR A 186 -19.18 11.27 0.90
C THR A 186 -18.00 12.03 0.29
N GLY A 187 -18.04 12.38 -1.00
CA GLY A 187 -16.96 13.12 -1.67
C GLY A 187 -15.78 12.24 -2.12
N TYR A 188 -15.88 10.92 -1.96
CA TYR A 188 -14.89 9.94 -2.44
C TYR A 188 -15.39 9.22 -3.69
N ARG A 189 -14.46 8.79 -4.56
CA ARG A 189 -14.79 7.87 -5.64
C ARG A 189 -14.63 6.43 -5.15
N ASN A 190 -15.59 5.59 -5.49
CA ASN A 190 -15.53 4.16 -5.22
C ASN A 190 -15.81 3.38 -6.53
N PRO A 191 -14.87 2.52 -6.99
CA PRO A 191 -15.07 1.69 -8.19
C PRO A 191 -16.02 0.51 -8.02
N PHE A 192 -16.32 0.13 -6.79
CA PHE A 192 -17.02 -1.11 -6.47
C PHE A 192 -18.51 -0.86 -6.29
N SER A 193 -19.34 -1.82 -6.69
CA SER A 193 -20.80 -1.74 -6.55
C SER A 193 -21.32 -1.82 -5.12
N PHE A 194 -20.44 -1.99 -4.13
CA PHE A 194 -20.74 -2.10 -2.71
C PHE A 194 -20.10 -0.94 -1.93
N SER A 195 -20.66 -0.65 -0.76
CA SER A 195 -20.22 0.39 0.16
C SER A 195 -18.76 0.19 0.58
N ARG A 196 -18.06 1.31 0.69
CA ARG A 196 -16.73 1.41 1.29
C ARG A 196 -16.72 2.45 2.40
N GLU A 197 -17.80 2.49 3.16
CA GLU A 197 -17.80 3.19 4.44
C GLU A 197 -16.88 2.46 5.43
N PRO A 198 -16.32 3.14 6.45
CA PRO A 198 -15.21 2.60 7.23
C PRO A 198 -15.51 1.25 7.89
N GLU A 199 -16.72 1.09 8.42
CA GLU A 199 -17.17 -0.17 9.03
C GLU A 199 -17.28 -1.30 8.01
N ASP A 200 -17.81 -1.02 6.81
CA ASP A 200 -17.95 -2.00 5.74
C ASP A 200 -16.59 -2.41 5.17
N GLU A 201 -15.70 -1.43 4.96
CA GLU A 201 -14.33 -1.66 4.51
C GLU A 201 -13.55 -2.51 5.54
N TYR A 202 -13.66 -2.18 6.82
CA TYR A 202 -13.06 -2.95 7.91
C TYR A 202 -13.56 -4.40 7.89
N ARG A 203 -14.89 -4.61 7.91
CA ARG A 203 -15.51 -5.94 7.91
C ARG A 203 -15.10 -6.76 6.69
N LEU A 204 -15.12 -6.15 5.49
CA LEU A 204 -14.76 -6.81 4.24
C LEU A 204 -13.29 -7.25 4.25
N LEU A 205 -12.37 -6.32 4.52
CA LEU A 205 -10.95 -6.63 4.48
C LEU A 205 -10.57 -7.63 5.57
N SER A 206 -11.06 -7.48 6.80
CA SER A 206 -10.77 -8.45 7.87
C SER A 206 -11.25 -9.85 7.52
N TYR A 207 -12.43 -9.98 6.88
CA TYR A 207 -12.92 -11.27 6.39
C TYR A 207 -12.00 -11.85 5.30
N LEU A 208 -11.63 -11.03 4.30
CA LEU A 208 -10.71 -11.47 3.24
C LEU A 208 -9.35 -11.91 3.78
N ALA A 209 -8.83 -11.22 4.79
CA ALA A 209 -7.58 -11.57 5.43
C ALA A 209 -7.66 -12.90 6.17
N HIS A 210 -8.77 -13.15 6.87
CA HIS A 210 -9.03 -14.41 7.56
C HIS A 210 -9.12 -15.60 6.59
N GLU A 211 -9.71 -15.39 5.41
CA GLU A 211 -9.85 -16.42 4.36
C GLU A 211 -8.64 -16.53 3.42
N GLU A 212 -7.53 -15.82 3.71
CA GLU A 212 -6.33 -15.80 2.86
C GLU A 212 -6.61 -15.35 1.40
N LEU A 213 -7.53 -14.39 1.27
CA LEU A 213 -7.98 -13.79 0.01
C LEU A 213 -7.44 -12.37 -0.18
N ILE A 214 -6.33 -12.05 0.49
CA ILE A 214 -5.55 -10.85 0.28
C ILE A 214 -4.36 -11.20 -0.64
N PRO A 215 -4.20 -10.53 -1.80
CA PRO A 215 -3.11 -10.83 -2.74
C PRO A 215 -1.72 -10.72 -2.13
N VAL A 216 -1.52 -9.70 -1.29
CA VAL A 216 -0.26 -9.45 -0.59
C VAL A 216 -0.58 -9.27 0.88
N ALA A 217 -0.26 -10.27 1.70
CA ALA A 217 -0.37 -10.22 3.15
C ALA A 217 0.71 -9.27 3.73
N VAL A 218 0.52 -7.96 3.55
CA VAL A 218 1.58 -6.97 3.82
C VAL A 218 2.00 -6.85 5.27
N TRP A 219 1.25 -7.45 6.20
CA TRP A 219 1.62 -7.56 7.62
C TRP A 219 2.66 -8.66 7.90
N ASN A 220 3.12 -9.37 6.88
CA ASN A 220 4.12 -10.42 6.97
C ASN A 220 5.35 -10.06 6.12
N TRP A 221 6.50 -9.88 6.77
CA TRP A 221 7.79 -9.60 6.13
C TRP A 221 8.13 -10.58 4.99
N ASN A 222 7.84 -11.85 5.20
CA ASN A 222 8.13 -12.97 4.29
C ASN A 222 6.89 -13.43 3.51
N ALA A 223 5.91 -12.54 3.30
CA ALA A 223 4.72 -12.90 2.53
C ALA A 223 5.10 -13.42 1.13
N SER A 224 4.27 -14.33 0.61
CA SER A 224 4.36 -14.81 -0.77
C SER A 224 3.17 -14.27 -1.56
N PRO A 225 3.35 -13.19 -2.34
CA PRO A 225 2.29 -12.59 -3.15
C PRO A 225 1.64 -13.59 -4.09
N VAL A 226 0.32 -13.53 -4.20
CA VAL A 226 -0.46 -14.38 -5.10
C VAL A 226 -1.28 -13.49 -6.02
N TRP A 227 -1.15 -13.67 -7.33
CA TRP A 227 -1.92 -12.93 -8.33
C TRP A 227 -2.99 -13.77 -9.02
N ASN A 228 -2.88 -15.10 -9.00
CA ASN A 228 -3.69 -16.00 -9.83
C ASN A 228 -5.02 -16.46 -9.19
N LYS A 229 -5.54 -15.71 -8.21
CA LYS A 229 -6.88 -15.94 -7.63
C LYS A 229 -7.89 -14.88 -8.12
N PRO A 230 -9.19 -15.19 -8.18
CA PRO A 230 -10.23 -14.27 -8.64
C PRO A 230 -10.60 -13.19 -7.60
N PHE A 231 -9.63 -12.39 -7.16
CA PHE A 231 -9.80 -11.48 -6.01
C PHE A 231 -10.94 -10.48 -6.16
N GLN A 232 -11.17 -9.96 -7.37
CA GLN A 232 -12.24 -8.99 -7.60
C GLN A 232 -13.64 -9.62 -7.44
N GLU A 233 -13.84 -10.81 -8.00
CA GLU A 233 -15.09 -11.55 -7.89
C GLU A 233 -15.34 -12.00 -6.45
N MET A 234 -14.29 -12.50 -5.77
CA MET A 234 -14.38 -12.90 -4.36
C MET A 234 -14.76 -11.73 -3.45
N ARG A 235 -14.20 -10.52 -3.68
CA ARG A 235 -14.60 -9.32 -2.93
C ARG A 235 -16.08 -8.99 -3.09
N GLN A 236 -16.61 -9.10 -4.30
CA GLN A 236 -18.04 -8.86 -4.53
C GLN A 236 -18.91 -9.91 -3.85
N GLN A 237 -18.53 -11.20 -3.96
CA GLN A 237 -19.25 -12.29 -3.30
C GLN A 237 -19.24 -12.16 -1.78
N ILE A 238 -18.10 -11.75 -1.20
CA ILE A 238 -17.96 -11.57 0.24
C ILE A 238 -18.72 -10.32 0.70
N ALA A 239 -18.71 -9.23 -0.05
CA ALA A 239 -19.51 -8.06 0.27
C ALA A 239 -21.00 -8.42 0.36
N LEU A 240 -21.51 -9.24 -0.57
CA LEU A 240 -22.88 -9.77 -0.51
C LEU A 240 -23.09 -10.68 0.70
N LYS A 241 -22.15 -11.60 0.98
CA LYS A 241 -22.21 -12.51 2.14
C LYS A 241 -22.25 -11.77 3.47
N LEU A 242 -21.57 -10.62 3.56
CA LEU A 242 -21.50 -9.78 4.75
C LEU A 242 -22.65 -8.76 4.82
N ASP A 243 -23.61 -8.79 3.90
CA ASP A 243 -24.71 -7.81 3.81
C ASP A 243 -24.22 -6.34 3.76
N ILE A 244 -23.07 -6.14 3.07
CA ILE A 244 -22.54 -4.80 2.81
C ILE A 244 -23.45 -4.14 1.78
N GLN A 245 -23.93 -2.95 2.13
CA GLN A 245 -24.93 -2.25 1.35
C GLN A 245 -24.40 -1.88 -0.05
N PRO A 246 -25.27 -1.80 -1.07
CA PRO A 246 -24.89 -1.27 -2.37
C PRO A 246 -24.33 0.16 -2.25
N GLN A 247 -23.42 0.51 -3.15
CA GLN A 247 -22.89 1.87 -3.22
C GLN A 247 -24.01 2.87 -3.54
N LYS A 248 -24.09 3.95 -2.76
CA LYS A 248 -24.97 5.09 -3.02
C LYS A 248 -24.20 6.13 -3.86
N HIS A 249 -24.84 6.66 -4.90
CA HIS A 249 -24.29 7.63 -5.85
C HIS A 249 -25.09 8.92 -5.84
#